data_AF-A0A803KG94-F1
#
_entry.id   AF-A0A803KG94-F1
#
_cell.length_a   1.000
_cell.length_b   1.000
_cell.length_c   1.000
_cell.angle_alpha   90.00
_cell.angle_beta   90.00
_cell.angle_gamma   90.00
#
_symmetry.space_group_name_H-M   'P 1'
#
loop_
_entity.id
_entity.type
_entity.pdbx_description
1 polymer ?
#
loop_
_entity_poly.entity_id
_entity_poly.type
_entity_poly.pdbx_seq_one_letter_code
_entity_poly.pdbx_strand_id
1 'polypeptide(L)' 'MAPTHQYYSYKYDDEQLSLRHQLVPKDNAPMLPLAELSSESE' A
#
# COMPACT_ATOMS: atom_id res chain seq x y z
N MET A 1 -2.49 12.01 19.57
CA MET A 1 -1.86 11.51 18.33
C MET A 1 -2.96 11.39 17.28
N ALA A 2 -2.82 12.05 16.13
CA ALA A 2 -3.80 11.90 15.05
C ALA A 2 -3.71 10.45 14.52
N PRO A 3 -4.83 9.78 14.17
CA PRO A 3 -4.75 8.45 13.61
C PRO A 3 -3.98 8.55 12.28
N THR A 4 -2.92 7.77 12.14
CA THR A 4 -2.20 7.60 10.89
C THR A 4 -3.12 6.84 9.93
N HIS A 5 -3.98 7.58 9.24
CA HIS A 5 -4.92 7.02 8.30
C HIS A 5 -4.14 6.48 7.10
N GLN A 6 -4.12 5.16 6.97
CA GLN A 6 -3.71 4.52 5.72
C GLN A 6 -4.75 4.90 4.66
N TYR A 7 -4.29 5.37 3.51
CA TYR A 7 -5.17 5.70 2.40
C TYR A 7 -5.15 4.55 1.39
N TYR A 8 -6.32 4.21 0.87
CA TYR A 8 -6.49 3.27 -0.22
C TYR A 8 -7.20 3.98 -1.37
N SER A 9 -6.65 3.87 -2.58
CA SER A 9 -7.32 4.38 -3.77
C SER A 9 -8.58 3.56 -4.07
N TYR A 10 -9.47 4.13 -4.89
CA TYR A 10 -10.47 3.30 -5.57
C TYR A 10 -9.79 2.22 -6.42
N LYS A 11 -10.50 1.11 -6.59
CA LYS A 11 -10.07 0.07 -7.53
C LYS A 11 -10.21 0.60 -8.95
N TYR A 12 -9.28 0.21 -9.80
CA TYR A 12 -9.35 0.42 -11.23
C TYR A 12 -8.95 -0.86 -11.93
N ASP A 13 -9.58 -1.12 -13.07
CA ASP A 13 -9.37 -2.34 -13.84
C ASP A 13 -8.52 -2.00 -15.07
N ASP A 14 -7.59 -2.89 -15.39
CA ASP A 14 -6.86 -2.94 -16.65
C ASP A 14 -7.33 -4.17 -17.46
N GLU A 15 -6.73 -4.47 -18.61
CA GLU A 15 -7.21 -5.52 -19.52
C GLU A 15 -7.20 -6.93 -18.89
N GLN A 16 -6.40 -7.15 -17.85
CA GLN A 16 -6.19 -8.47 -17.23
C GLN A 16 -6.43 -8.51 -15.73
N LEU A 17 -6.42 -7.37 -15.03
CA LEU A 17 -6.36 -7.33 -13.56
C LEU A 17 -7.16 -6.15 -12.98
N SER A 18 -7.62 -6.34 -11.74
CA SER A 18 -8.17 -5.27 -10.89
C SER A 18 -7.10 -4.83 -9.88
N LEU A 19 -6.75 -3.54 -9.90
CA LEU A 19 -5.62 -2.98 -9.17
C LEU A 19 -6.08 -1.89 -8.19
N ARG A 20 -5.27 -1.64 -7.15
CA ARG A 20 -5.41 -0.48 -6.25
C ARG A 20 -4.06 -0.08 -5.68
N HIS A 21 -3.95 1.17 -5.25
CA HIS A 21 -2.78 1.66 -4.51
C HIS A 21 -3.12 1.82 -3.02
N GLN A 22 -2.13 1.57 -2.18
CA GLN A 22 -2.15 1.92 -0.76
C GLN A 22 -1.06 2.97 -0.51
N LEU A 23 -1.42 4.06 0.15
CA LEU A 23 -0.45 5.05 0.61
C LEU A 23 -0.20 4.83 2.09
N VAL A 24 1.07 4.60 2.41
CA VAL A 24 1.55 4.41 3.77
C VAL A 24 2.04 5.76 4.30
N PRO A 25 1.71 6.12 5.56
CA PRO A 25 2.25 7.32 6.20
C PRO A 25 3.77 7.37 6.11
N LYS A 26 4.32 8.57 5.89
CA LYS A 26 5.77 8.75 5.69
C LYS A 26 6.60 8.19 6.83
N ASP A 27 6.12 8.32 8.06
CA ASP A 27 6.78 7.81 9.27
C ASP A 27 6.93 6.27 9.27
N ASN A 28 6.06 5.56 8.53
CA ASN A 28 6.07 4.10 8.44
C ASN A 28 6.77 3.59 7.18
N ALA A 29 7.06 4.45 6.20
CA ALA A 29 7.75 4.06 4.96
C ALA A 29 9.11 3.38 5.18
N PRO A 30 9.95 3.75 6.18
CA PRO A 30 11.21 3.06 6.45
C PRO A 30 11.06 1.61 6.91
N MET A 31 9.87 1.18 7.34
CA MET A 31 9.60 -0.20 7.78
C MET A 31 9.25 -1.14 6.63
N LEU A 32 9.00 -0.60 5.43
CA LEU A 32 8.64 -1.39 4.27
C LEU A 32 9.88 -2.02 3.62
N PRO A 33 9.78 -3.26 3.10
CA PRO A 33 10.86 -3.84 2.32
C PRO A 33 11.07 -3.02 1.03
N LEU A 34 12.30 -2.59 0.78
CA LEU A 34 12.65 -1.76 -0.39
C LEU A 34 13.10 -2.59 -1.61
N ALA A 35 13.56 -3.82 -1.38
CA ALA A 35 14.16 -4.66 -2.41
C ALA A 35 13.22 -5.76 -2.91
N GLU A 36 12.16 -6.08 -2.18
CA GLU A 36 11.32 -7.24 -2.41
C GLU A 36 9.83 -6.92 -2.22
N LEU A 37 8.99 -7.70 -2.89
CA LEU A 37 7.54 -7.65 -2.72
C LEU A 37 7.17 -8.38 -1.43
N SER A 38 6.28 -7.78 -0.65
CA SER A 38 5.72 -8.42 0.55
C SER A 38 4.79 -9.57 0.19
N SER A 39 4.87 -10.64 0.97
CA SER A 39 3.91 -11.74 0.94
C SER A 39 2.55 -11.29 1.50
N GLU A 40 1.48 -12.06 1.27
CA GLU A 40 0.15 -11.74 1.85
C GLU A 40 0.15 -11.74 3.39
N SER A 41 1.04 -12.54 4.02
CA SER A 41 1.15 -12.63 5.48
C SER A 41 2.00 -11.53 6.13
N GLU A 42 2.79 -10.80 5.34
CA GLU A 42 3.63 -9.68 5.79
C GLU A 42 2.83 -8.37 5.79
#